data_AF-A0A2N6K0J5-F1
#
_entry.id   AF-A0A2N6K0J5-F1
#
_cell.length_a   1.000
_cell.length_b   1.000
_cell.length_c   1.000
_cell.angle_alpha   90.00
_cell.angle_beta   90.00
_cell.angle_gamma   90.00
#
_symmetry.space_group_name_H-M   'P 1'
#
loop_
_entity.id
_entity.type
_entity.pdbx_description
1 polymer ?
#
loop_
_entity_poly.entity_id
_entity_poly.type
_entity_poly.pdbx_seq_one_letter_code
_entity_poly.pdbx_strand_id
1 'polypeptide(L)' 'MDKPIELTLEQQFSIRSFATQVQNMSHDQAKDFLVKLYEQMVVREATYKELLKHQWGLDSGSSWAA' A
#
# COMPACT_ATOMS: atom_id res chain seq x y z
N MET A 1 12.09 13.84 5.20
CA MET A 1 11.94 13.88 3.73
C MET A 1 11.51 15.30 3.38
N ASP A 2 12.35 16.05 2.69
CA ASP A 2 12.16 17.50 2.50
C ASP A 2 11.19 17.85 1.36
N LYS A 3 10.69 16.84 0.63
CA LYS A 3 9.70 17.01 -0.44
C LYS A 3 8.69 15.85 -0.45
N PRO A 4 7.42 16.11 -0.80
CA PRO A 4 6.45 15.05 -1.10
C PRO A 4 6.98 14.11 -2.19
N ILE A 5 6.59 12.84 -2.13
CA ILE A 5 6.91 11.88 -3.19
C ILE A 5 6.10 12.27 -4.44
N GLU A 6 6.80 12.54 -5.53
CA GLU A 6 6.18 12.75 -6.84
C GLU A 6 5.97 11.40 -7.54
N LEU A 7 4.82 11.22 -8.18
CA LEU A 7 4.52 10.02 -8.95
C LEU A 7 5.27 10.04 -10.28
N THR A 8 5.85 8.90 -10.66
CA THR A 8 6.45 8.73 -11.99
C THR A 8 5.38 8.81 -13.09
N LEU A 9 5.79 9.03 -14.34
CA LEU A 9 4.87 9.07 -15.47
C LEU A 9 4.06 7.76 -15.61
N GLU A 10 4.69 6.62 -15.38
CA GLU A 10 4.07 5.30 -15.43
C GLU A 10 3.04 5.12 -14.32
N GLN A 11 3.32 5.63 -13.12
CA GLN A 11 2.37 5.61 -12.01
C GLN A 11 1.16 6.51 -12.30
N GLN A 12 1.39 7.70 -12.87
CA GLN A 12 0.31 8.59 -13.31
C GLN A 12 -0.55 7.93 -14.40
N PHE A 13 0.09 7.30 -15.40
CA PHE A 13 -0.60 6.55 -16.44
C PHE A 13 -1.42 5.41 -15.85
N SER A 14 -0.84 4.63 -14.93
CA SER A 14 -1.52 3.53 -14.24
C SER A 14 -2.79 4.01 -13.52
N ILE A 15 -2.73 5.15 -12.82
CA ILE A 15 -3.91 5.75 -12.17
C ILE A 15 -4.98 6.13 -13.18
N ARG A 16 -4.60 6.73 -14.32
CA ARG A 16 -5.54 7.08 -15.38
C ARG A 16 -6.20 5.85 -16.00
N SER A 17 -5.43 4.81 -16.32
CA SER A 17 -5.95 3.55 -16.83
C SER A 17 -6.87 2.86 -15.83
N PHE A 18 -6.56 2.92 -14.53
CA PHE A 18 -7.43 2.38 -13.48
C PHE A 18 -8.75 3.16 -13.38
N ALA A 19 -8.71 4.50 -13.44
CA ALA A 19 -9.92 5.33 -13.41
C ALA A 19 -10.89 5.01 -14.55
N THR A 20 -10.39 4.79 -15.77
CA THR A 20 -11.22 4.36 -16.92
C THR A 20 -11.87 2.99 -16.68
N GLN A 21 -11.20 2.07 -15.97
CA GLN A 21 -11.79 0.78 -15.61
C GLN A 21 -12.89 0.94 -14.56
N VAL A 22 -12.66 1.78 -13.54
CA VAL A 22 -13.65 2.07 -12.49
C VAL A 22 -14.95 2.65 -13.06
N GLN A 23 -14.88 3.48 -14.10
CA GLN A 23 -16.06 4.03 -14.78
C GLN A 23 -16.99 2.95 -15.37
N ASN A 24 -16.46 1.76 -15.67
CA ASN A 24 -17.23 0.65 -16.22
C ASN A 24 -17.70 -0.36 -15.16
N MET A 25 -17.38 -0.12 -13.88
CA MET A 25 -17.82 -1.00 -12.79
C MET A 25 -19.29 -0.74 -12.45
N SER A 26 -20.03 -1.81 -12.17
CA SER A 26 -21.30 -1.67 -11.48
C SER A 26 -21.08 -1.14 -10.05
N HIS A 27 -22.15 -0.63 -9.45
CA HIS A 27 -22.10 -0.15 -8.08
C HIS A 27 -21.63 -1.23 -7.09
N ASP A 28 -22.09 -2.46 -7.24
CA ASP A 28 -21.71 -3.56 -6.34
C ASP A 28 -20.26 -3.99 -6.58
N GLN A 29 -19.82 -4.04 -7.85
CA GLN A 29 -18.42 -4.29 -8.19
C GLN A 29 -17.50 -3.22 -7.59
N ALA A 30 -17.88 -1.95 -7.65
CA ALA A 30 -17.09 -0.87 -7.07
C ALA A 30 -16.97 -0.99 -5.55
N LYS A 31 -18.06 -1.36 -4.86
CA LYS A 31 -18.04 -1.61 -3.41
C LYS A 31 -17.14 -2.78 -3.04
N ASP A 32 -17.30 -3.91 -3.72
CA ASP A 32 -16.46 -5.09 -3.50
C ASP A 32 -14.99 -4.80 -3.78
N PHE A 33 -14.71 -4.02 -4.82
CA PHE A 33 -13.36 -3.61 -5.17
C PHE A 33 -12.74 -2.71 -4.10
N LEU A 34 -13.51 -1.73 -3.58
CA LEU A 34 -13.03 -0.82 -2.55
C LEU A 34 -12.62 -1.55 -1.26
N VAL A 35 -13.42 -2.53 -0.82
CA VAL A 35 -13.09 -3.33 0.38
C VAL A 35 -11.79 -4.11 0.16
N LYS A 36 -11.65 -4.79 -0.99
CA LYS A 36 -10.45 -5.56 -1.33
C LYS A 36 -9.21 -4.68 -1.48
N LEU A 37 -9.35 -3.51 -2.10
CA LEU A 37 -8.25 -2.55 -2.25
C LEU A 37 -7.77 -2.08 -0.87
N TYR A 38 -8.69 -1.77 0.05
CA TYR A 38 -8.33 -1.36 1.41
C TYR A 38 -7.60 -2.47 2.17
N GLU A 39 -8.08 -3.71 2.09
CA GLU A 39 -7.39 -4.87 2.67
C GLU A 39 -5.95 -4.99 2.15
N GLN A 40 -5.76 -4.89 0.83
CA GLN A 40 -4.43 -4.93 0.22
C GLN A 40 -3.54 -3.76 0.67
N MET A 41 -4.10 -2.57 0.87
CA MET A 41 -3.35 -1.42 1.40
C MET A 41 -2.86 -1.67 2.83
N VAL A 42 -3.70 -2.25 3.70
CA VAL A 42 -3.33 -2.59 5.08
C VAL A 42 -2.24 -3.66 5.11
N VAL A 43 -2.36 -4.71 4.29
CA VAL A 43 -1.33 -5.76 4.17
C VAL A 43 -0.01 -5.18 3.67
N ARG A 44 -0.05 -4.29 2.67
CA ARG A 44 1.14 -3.60 2.13
C ARG A 44 1.81 -2.73 3.19
N GLU A 45 1.02 -1.97 3.96
CA GLU A 45 1.52 -1.15 5.07
C GLU A 45 2.20 -2.00 6.14
N ALA A 46 1.55 -3.07 6.60
CA ALA A 46 2.11 -3.98 7.59
C ALA A 46 3.43 -4.62 7.10
N THR A 47 3.47 -5.05 5.84
CA THR A 47 4.67 -5.60 5.21
C THR A 47 5.81 -4.60 5.20
N TYR A 48 5.58 -3.36 4.78
CA TYR A 48 6.64 -2.34 4.78
C TYR A 48 7.12 -1.98 6.18
N LYS A 49 6.22 -1.89 7.16
CA LYS A 49 6.59 -1.67 8.56
C LYS A 49 7.54 -2.77 9.05
N GLU A 50 7.23 -4.02 8.75
CA GLU A 50 8.08 -5.15 9.17
C GLU A 50 9.45 -5.14 8.48
N LEU A 51 9.50 -4.88 7.17
CA LEU A 51 10.76 -4.74 6.45
C LEU A 51 11.63 -3.60 7.00
N LEU A 52 11.02 -2.48 7.41
CA LEU A 52 11.74 -1.35 8.00
C LEU A 52 12.25 -1.66 9.41
N LYS A 53 11.47 -2.35 10.25
CA LYS A 53 11.95 -2.80 11.57
C LYS A 53 13.18 -3.69 11.43
N HIS A 54 13.16 -4.61 10.47
CA HIS A 54 14.31 -5.47 10.16
C HIS A 54 15.54 -4.66 9.77
N GLN A 55 15.38 -3.72 8.82
CA GLN A 55 16.47 -2.85 8.38
C GLN A 55 17.04 -2.00 9.53
N TRP A 56 16.21 -1.64 10.52
CA TRP A 56 16.61 -0.84 11.67
C TRP A 56 17.09 -1.67 12.86
N GLY A 57 17.13 -3.00 12.74
CA GLY A 57 17.54 -3.91 13.81
C GLY A 57 16.57 -4.01 14.99
N LEU A 58 15.34 -3.52 14.83
CA LEU A 58 14.32 -3.47 15.88
C LEU A 58 13.64 -4.83 16.14
N ASP A 59 13.86 -5.80 15.26
CA ASP A 59 13.39 -7.19 15.43
C ASP A 59 14.11 -7.91 16.59
N SER A 60 15.22 -7.36 17.08
CA SER A 60 16.07 -7.95 18.14
C SER A 60 15.62 -7.64 19.58
N GLY A 61 14.44 -7.04 19.77
CA GLY A 61 13.91 -6.64 21.08
C GLY A 61 13.46 -7.76 22.04
N SER A 62 13.76 -9.03 21.77
CA SER A 62 13.41 -10.17 22.65
C SER A 62 14.62 -10.93 23.22
N SER A 63 15.81 -10.32 23.29
CA SER A 63 17.01 -10.95 23.88
C SER A 63 17.43 -10.40 25.26
N TRP A 64 16.58 -9.63 25.96
CA TRP A 64 16.89 -9.11 27.30
C TRP A 64 15.96 -9.66 28.39
N ALA A 65 15.67 -10.95 28.34
CA ALA A 65 15.12 -11.70 29.46
C ALA A 65 15.99 -12.96 29.69
N ALA A 66 17.15 -12.75 30.31
CA ALA A 66 17.96 -13.79 30.94
C ALA A 66 18.51 -13.22 32.26
#